data_AF-A0A0C9R483-F1
#
_entry.id   AF-A0A0C9R483-F1
#
_cell.length_a   1.000
_cell.length_b   1.000
_cell.length_c   1.000
_cell.angle_alpha   90.00
_cell.angle_beta   90.00
_cell.angle_gamma   90.00
#
_symmetry.space_group_name_H-M   'P 1'
#
loop_
_entity.id
_entity.type
_entity.pdbx_description
1 polymer ?
#
loop_
_entity_poly.entity_id
_entity_poly.type
_entity_poly.pdbx_seq_one_letter_code
_entity_poly.pdbx_strand_id
1 'polypeptide(L)'
;MKLVCLLVLAAGAAARSIQQCIEPSSLRQLHVMFRHGDRTPTSLYPNDPNSPSDFPEGLGHITHKGKNDQHNLGRYLRTKYEDFLTYDPNEMRARSSGRERCLESIQTNL
;
A
#
# COMPACT_ATOMS: atom_id res chain seq x y z
N MET A 1 48.86 18.24 21.45
CA MET A 1 49.92 17.28 21.83
C MET A 1 49.30 15.95 22.23
N LYS A 2 49.26 15.02 21.27
CA LYS A 2 49.53 13.58 21.42
C LYS A 2 49.71 13.09 19.99
N LEU A 3 50.97 13.09 19.59
CA LEU A 3 51.49 12.64 18.32
C LEU A 3 51.46 11.11 18.35
N VAL A 4 50.74 10.49 17.42
CA VAL A 4 50.91 9.05 17.13
C VAL A 4 51.20 8.95 15.64
N CYS A 5 52.50 8.89 15.33
CA CYS A 5 53.02 8.41 14.07
C CYS A 5 52.63 6.93 13.93
N LEU A 6 51.78 6.60 12.96
CA LEU A 6 51.65 5.23 12.49
C LEU A 6 52.42 5.09 11.17
N LEU A 7 53.70 4.75 11.30
CA LEU A 7 54.48 4.15 10.22
C LEU A 7 53.94 2.74 10.00
N VAL A 8 53.19 2.51 8.93
CA VAL A 8 52.86 1.15 8.47
C VAL A 8 53.97 0.72 7.53
N LEU A 9 54.91 -0.07 8.07
CA LEU A 9 55.78 -0.94 7.29
C LEU A 9 54.91 -1.93 6.52
N ALA A 10 55.14 -2.04 5.21
CA ALA A 10 54.48 -3.01 4.35
C ALA A 10 54.92 -4.44 4.72
N ALA A 11 54.21 -5.06 5.65
CA ALA A 11 54.19 -6.50 5.82
C ALA A 11 52.91 -7.02 5.14
N GLY A 12 53.07 -7.97 4.20
CA GLY A 12 52.03 -8.45 3.29
C GLY A 12 50.66 -8.57 3.95
N ALA A 13 49.79 -7.62 3.65
CA ALA A 13 48.39 -7.70 4.02
C ALA A 13 47.75 -8.74 3.11
N ALA A 14 47.53 -9.95 3.64
CA ALA A 14 46.45 -10.77 3.13
C ALA A 14 45.21 -9.87 3.13
N ALA A 15 44.68 -9.57 1.95
CA ALA A 15 43.47 -8.79 1.80
C ALA A 15 42.37 -9.52 2.57
N ARG A 16 42.11 -9.08 3.81
CA ARG A 16 40.91 -9.48 4.53
C ARG A 16 39.77 -8.88 3.72
N SER A 17 39.07 -9.72 2.96
CA SER A 17 37.78 -9.35 2.42
C SER A 17 36.97 -8.83 3.60
N ILE A 18 36.58 -7.56 3.53
CA ILE A 18 35.51 -7.08 4.38
C ILE A 18 34.30 -7.85 3.87
N GLN A 19 34.01 -8.99 4.51
CA GLN A 19 32.77 -9.69 4.30
C GLN A 19 31.70 -8.77 4.90
N GLN A 20 31.20 -7.86 4.09
CA GLN A 20 30.01 -7.12 4.45
C GLN A 20 28.90 -8.16 4.48
N CYS A 21 28.51 -8.57 5.69
CA CYS A 21 27.29 -9.34 5.88
C CYS A 21 26.16 -8.44 5.38
N ILE A 22 25.77 -8.62 4.13
CA ILE A 22 24.55 -8.04 3.61
C ILE A 22 23.45 -8.79 4.35
N GLU A 23 23.02 -8.22 5.48
CA GLU A 23 21.81 -8.67 6.14
C GLU A 23 20.69 -8.66 5.10
N PRO A 24 19.96 -9.77 4.92
CA PRO A 24 18.92 -9.84 3.91
C PRO A 24 17.93 -8.70 4.15
N SER A 25 17.72 -7.88 3.11
CA SER A 25 16.79 -6.76 3.18
C SER A 25 15.39 -7.30 3.44
N SER A 26 14.83 -7.02 4.62
CA SER A 26 13.50 -7.46 5.05
C SER A 26 12.50 -6.30 5.02
N LEU A 27 11.26 -6.59 4.65
CA LEU A 27 10.15 -5.63 4.72
C LEU A 27 9.89 -5.28 6.19
N ARG A 28 9.89 -3.98 6.51
CA ARG A 28 9.64 -3.48 7.89
C ARG A 28 8.32 -2.76 8.04
N GLN A 29 7.84 -2.12 6.98
CA GLN A 29 6.61 -1.35 6.98
C GLN A 29 6.06 -1.25 5.56
N LEU A 30 4.74 -1.33 5.43
CA LEU A 30 4.03 -1.16 4.17
C LEU A 30 3.02 -0.02 4.29
N HIS A 31 3.03 0.90 3.32
CA HIS A 31 2.00 1.92 3.16
C HIS A 31 1.32 1.71 1.81
N VAL A 32 0.02 1.46 1.82
CA VAL A 32 -0.78 1.30 0.60
C VAL A 32 -1.74 2.48 0.51
N MET A 33 -1.67 3.20 -0.61
CA MET A 33 -2.61 4.27 -0.95
C MET A 33 -3.34 3.88 -2.21
N PHE A 34 -4.65 3.71 -2.12
CA PHE A 34 -5.50 3.39 -3.26
C PHE A 34 -6.67 4.35 -3.36
N ARG A 35 -7.16 4.53 -4.58
CA ARG A 35 -8.38 5.27 -4.85
C ARG A 35 -9.59 4.39 -4.50
N HIS A 36 -10.72 5.02 -4.19
CA HIS A 36 -12.01 4.34 -4.12
C HIS A 36 -12.25 3.45 -5.36
N GLY A 37 -13.05 2.39 -5.22
CA GLY A 37 -13.43 1.53 -6.35
C GLY A 37 -14.27 2.25 -7.39
N ASP A 38 -14.54 1.54 -8.48
CA ASP A 38 -15.36 2.06 -9.58
C ASP A 38 -16.73 2.54 -9.07
N ARG A 39 -17.21 3.65 -9.62
CA ARG A 39 -18.38 4.37 -9.10
C ARG A 39 -19.20 4.97 -10.22
N THR A 40 -20.45 5.25 -9.91
CA THR A 40 -21.34 6.06 -10.75
C THR A 40 -20.84 7.52 -10.83
N PRO A 41 -21.28 8.31 -11.83
CA PRO A 41 -21.00 9.73 -11.92
C PRO A 41 -21.43 10.46 -10.65
N THR A 42 -20.72 11.52 -10.25
CA THR A 42 -21.07 12.29 -9.03
C THR A 42 -22.27 13.21 -9.29
N SER A 43 -22.41 13.65 -10.54
CA SER A 43 -23.43 14.57 -11.01
C SER A 43 -23.57 14.39 -12.51
N LEU A 44 -24.74 14.74 -13.04
CA LEU A 44 -25.01 14.80 -14.46
C LEU A 44 -24.95 16.26 -14.92
N TYR A 45 -24.52 16.50 -16.16
CA TYR A 45 -24.49 17.85 -16.72
C TYR A 45 -25.89 18.25 -17.25
N PRO A 46 -26.18 19.54 -17.50
CA PRO A 46 -27.55 19.99 -17.80
C PRO A 46 -28.26 19.30 -18.97
N ASN A 47 -27.52 18.81 -19.96
CA ASN A 47 -28.04 18.11 -21.15
C ASN A 47 -27.52 16.68 -21.24
N ASP A 48 -27.28 16.03 -20.09
CA ASP A 48 -26.87 14.62 -20.05
C ASP A 48 -27.99 13.74 -20.62
N PRO A 49 -27.68 12.81 -21.55
CA PRO A 49 -28.68 11.89 -22.06
C PRO A 49 -29.16 10.88 -21.01
N ASN A 50 -28.42 10.72 -19.91
CA ASN A 50 -28.79 9.83 -18.80
C ASN A 50 -29.55 10.59 -17.71
N SER A 51 -30.29 9.83 -16.91
CA SER A 51 -31.02 10.27 -15.73
C SER A 51 -30.40 9.66 -14.46
N PRO A 52 -30.59 10.26 -13.27
CA PRO A 52 -30.08 9.69 -12.02
C PRO A 52 -30.58 8.27 -11.75
N SER A 53 -31.77 7.92 -12.25
CA SER A 53 -32.36 6.57 -12.16
C SER A 53 -31.64 5.51 -12.99
N ASP A 54 -30.82 5.89 -13.97
CA ASP A 54 -30.02 4.95 -14.77
C ASP A 54 -28.82 4.38 -13.99
N PHE A 55 -28.58 4.88 -12.77
CA PHE A 55 -27.53 4.44 -11.87
C PHE A 55 -28.18 3.78 -10.64
N PRO A 56 -28.34 2.45 -10.61
CA PRO A 56 -29.03 1.74 -9.53
C PRO A 56 -28.45 1.99 -8.14
N GLU A 57 -27.15 2.19 -8.05
CA GLU A 57 -26.45 2.52 -6.81
C GLU A 57 -26.62 3.99 -6.37
N GLY A 58 -27.20 4.83 -7.23
CA GLY A 58 -27.27 6.27 -7.07
C GLY A 58 -25.98 6.99 -7.48
N LEU A 59 -26.06 8.31 -7.69
CA LEU A 59 -24.92 9.12 -8.13
C LEU A 59 -23.83 9.23 -7.06
N GLY A 60 -22.57 8.99 -7.45
CA GLY A 60 -21.38 9.12 -6.62
C GLY A 60 -21.08 7.90 -5.73
N HIS A 61 -21.91 6.86 -5.78
CA HIS A 61 -21.75 5.61 -5.03
C HIS A 61 -20.91 4.59 -5.80
N ILE A 62 -20.24 3.70 -5.06
CA ILE A 62 -19.43 2.63 -5.66
C ILE A 62 -20.35 1.60 -6.33
N THR A 63 -19.99 1.13 -7.52
CA THR A 63 -20.76 0.11 -8.24
C THR A 63 -20.51 -1.27 -7.63
N HIS A 64 -21.39 -2.25 -7.91
CA HIS A 64 -21.11 -3.64 -7.52
C HIS A 64 -19.76 -4.14 -8.07
N LYS A 65 -19.43 -3.78 -9.31
CA LYS A 65 -18.11 -4.04 -9.89
C LYS A 65 -16.99 -3.41 -9.07
N GLY A 66 -17.13 -2.13 -8.70
CA GLY A 66 -16.15 -1.41 -7.89
C GLY A 66 -15.90 -2.05 -6.52
N LYS A 67 -16.94 -2.60 -5.89
CA LYS A 67 -16.81 -3.40 -4.65
C LYS A 67 -15.99 -4.66 -4.89
N ASN A 68 -16.32 -5.43 -5.93
CA ASN A 68 -15.58 -6.65 -6.28
C ASN A 68 -14.11 -6.36 -6.60
N ASP A 69 -13.81 -5.25 -7.28
CA ASP A 69 -12.44 -4.82 -7.55
C ASP A 69 -11.67 -4.52 -6.25
N GLN A 70 -12.30 -3.85 -5.28
CA GLN A 70 -11.68 -3.56 -3.98
C GLN A 70 -11.46 -4.82 -3.14
N HIS A 71 -12.43 -5.74 -3.13
CA HIS A 71 -12.29 -7.04 -2.46
C HIS A 71 -11.14 -7.86 -3.07
N ASN A 72 -11.02 -7.86 -4.41
CA ASN A 72 -9.94 -8.55 -5.10
C ASN A 72 -8.57 -7.93 -4.82
N LEU A 73 -8.50 -6.59 -4.73
CA LEU A 73 -7.30 -5.89 -4.31
C LEU A 73 -6.90 -6.29 -2.87
N GLY A 74 -7.86 -6.35 -1.96
CA GLY A 74 -7.65 -6.77 -0.57
C GLY A 74 -7.06 -8.17 -0.48
N ARG A 75 -7.69 -9.13 -1.17
CA ARG A 75 -7.18 -10.50 -1.30
C ARG A 75 -5.78 -10.56 -1.87
N TYR A 76 -5.50 -9.80 -2.94
CA TYR A 76 -4.17 -9.75 -3.54
C TYR A 76 -3.13 -9.25 -2.53
N LEU A 77 -3.42 -8.19 -1.78
CA LEU A 77 -2.53 -7.66 -0.75
C LEU A 77 -2.31 -8.67 0.37
N ARG A 78 -3.38 -9.35 0.83
CA ARG A 78 -3.29 -10.38 1.88
C ARG A 78 -2.39 -11.54 1.48
N THR A 79 -2.50 -12.02 0.24
CA THR A 79 -1.64 -13.09 -0.30
C THR A 79 -0.22 -12.60 -0.54
N LYS A 80 -0.04 -11.42 -1.14
CA LYS A 80 1.29 -10.88 -1.46
C LYS A 80 2.16 -10.66 -0.22
N TYR A 81 1.54 -10.28 0.89
CA TYR A 81 2.22 -9.98 2.14
C TYR A 81 1.91 -11.01 3.23
N GLU A 82 1.63 -12.26 2.85
CA GLU A 82 1.29 -13.30 3.83
C GLU A 82 2.42 -13.64 4.79
N ASP A 83 3.68 -13.54 4.34
CA ASP A 83 4.87 -13.73 5.18
C ASP A 83 5.17 -12.52 6.07
N PHE A 84 4.54 -11.37 5.80
CA PHE A 84 4.74 -10.12 6.54
C PHE A 84 3.59 -9.81 7.51
N LEU A 85 2.36 -10.23 7.19
CA LEU A 85 1.15 -9.96 7.95
C LEU A 85 0.60 -11.23 8.61
N THR A 86 0.31 -11.15 9.90
CA THR A 86 -0.42 -12.19 10.62
C THR A 86 -1.93 -11.89 10.60
N TYR A 87 -2.69 -12.52 11.51
CA TYR A 87 -4.11 -12.22 11.73
C TYR A 87 -4.32 -11.30 12.95
N ASP A 88 -3.26 -10.72 13.53
CA ASP A 88 -3.38 -9.76 14.62
C ASP A 88 -3.98 -8.43 14.11
N PRO A 89 -5.15 -8.00 14.61
CA PRO A 89 -5.79 -6.76 14.18
C PRO A 89 -4.97 -5.50 14.51
N ASN A 90 -3.95 -5.58 15.37
CA ASN A 90 -3.09 -4.44 15.72
C ASN A 90 -1.98 -4.17 14.69
N GLU A 91 -1.71 -5.09 13.78
CA GLU A 91 -0.68 -4.95 12.74
C GLU A 91 -1.13 -4.04 11.59
N MET A 92 -2.43 -3.89 11.40
CA MET A 92 -3.01 -3.16 10.28
C MET A 92 -3.83 -1.96 10.77
N ARG A 93 -3.57 -0.80 10.17
CA ARG A 93 -4.37 0.41 10.36
C ARG A 93 -4.85 0.91 9.01
N ALA A 94 -6.13 1.22 8.93
CA ALA A 94 -6.77 1.68 7.73
C ALA A 94 -7.45 3.03 7.99
N ARG A 95 -7.31 3.97 7.03
CA ARG A 95 -7.93 5.29 7.10
C ARG A 95 -8.47 5.66 5.72
N SER A 96 -9.70 6.14 5.66
CA SER A 96 -10.27 6.71 4.44
C SER A 96 -10.57 8.21 4.58
N SER A 97 -10.84 8.86 3.45
CA SER A 97 -11.57 10.13 3.47
C SER A 97 -13.04 9.90 3.84
N GLY A 98 -13.73 10.92 4.35
CA GLY A 98 -15.12 10.82 4.82
C GLY A 98 -16.19 10.79 3.73
N ARG A 99 -15.84 10.51 2.47
CA ARG A 99 -16.83 10.29 1.40
C ARG A 99 -17.29 8.84 1.46
N GLU A 100 -18.59 8.59 1.28
CA GLU A 100 -19.17 7.25 1.36
C GLU A 100 -18.46 6.23 0.45
N ARG A 101 -18.23 6.57 -0.82
CA ARG A 101 -17.44 5.72 -1.74
C ARG A 101 -16.06 5.32 -1.21
N CYS A 102 -15.42 6.16 -0.39
CA CYS A 102 -14.12 5.86 0.21
C CYS A 102 -14.26 4.97 1.45
N LEU A 103 -15.30 5.21 2.27
CA LEU A 103 -15.64 4.36 3.42
C LEU A 103 -16.02 2.95 2.96
N GLU A 104 -16.85 2.85 1.93
CA GLU A 104 -17.29 1.56 1.41
C GLU A 104 -16.15 0.81 0.70
N SER A 105 -15.27 1.53 0.00
CA SER A 105 -14.07 0.92 -0.60
C SER A 105 -13.15 0.33 0.46
N ILE A 106 -12.90 1.06 1.56
CA ILE A 106 -12.02 0.56 2.62
C ILE A 106 -12.66 -0.61 3.36
N GLN A 107 -13.97 -0.56 3.61
CA GLN A 107 -14.71 -1.68 4.23
C GLN A 107 -14.74 -2.93 3.36
N THR A 108 -14.76 -2.78 2.04
CA THR A 108 -14.77 -3.92 1.11
C THR A 108 -13.38 -4.52 0.89
N ASN A 109 -12.33 -3.73 1.09
CA ASN A 109 -10.94 -4.14 0.88
C ASN A 109 -10.36 -4.96 2.04
N LEU A 110 -10.83 -4.70 3.27
CA LEU A 110 -10.32 -5.32 4.50
C LEU A 110 -11.11 -6.57 4.88
#